data_AF-A0A9N9KE81-F1
#
_entry.id   AF-A0A9N9KE81-F1
#
_cell.length_a   1.000
_cell.length_b   1.000
_cell.length_c   1.000
_cell.angle_alpha   90.00
_cell.angle_beta   90.00
_cell.angle_gamma   90.00
#
_symmetry.space_group_name_H-M   'P 1'
#
loop_
_entity.id
_entity.type
_entity.pdbx_description
1 polymer ?
#
loop_
_entity_poly.entity_id
_entity_poly.type
_entity_poly.pdbx_seq_one_letter_code
_entity_poly.pdbx_strand_id
1 'polypeptide(L)'
;EDLLDFYLNDPNFKTDIVDDKYMNELFGQLYLLVFASINYAGRPELWDEIYEEQLKIHNESDGILTMDDIQKMVKLDCFLRESFRYSADIDRDVFIMQKDTAFSNKFYGETAHEFQPKRHIISHSNGKVVHSPATKVDRSLLTFGGGKHACPGRFFAVNEIKMCLHKMILKYHIRTESGKIDPIIVKSSMLLPPNSGLVLEN
;
A
#
# COMPACT_ATOMS: atom_id res chain seq x y z
N GLU A 1 -14.82 -14.25 -2.17
CA GLU A 1 -13.84 -13.72 -1.22
C GLU A 1 -12.81 -12.96 -2.02
N ASP A 2 -12.66 -11.67 -1.74
CA ASP A 2 -11.51 -10.92 -2.24
C ASP A 2 -10.33 -11.00 -1.26
N LEU A 3 -9.18 -10.45 -1.65
CA LEU A 3 -7.98 -10.47 -0.82
C LEU A 3 -8.23 -9.84 0.56
N LEU A 4 -9.10 -8.83 0.64
CA LEU A 4 -9.45 -8.17 1.89
C LEU A 4 -10.29 -9.12 2.78
N ASP A 5 -11.25 -9.85 2.19
CA ASP A 5 -12.02 -10.88 2.90
C ASP A 5 -11.12 -12.01 3.40
N PHE A 6 -10.14 -12.45 2.60
CA PHE A 6 -9.18 -13.48 3.00
C PHE A 6 -8.39 -13.09 4.25
N TYR A 7 -7.85 -11.86 4.28
CA TYR A 7 -7.07 -11.39 5.43
C TYR A 7 -7.92 -11.07 6.66
N LEU A 8 -9.13 -10.54 6.48
CA LEU A 8 -10.04 -10.25 7.59
C LEU A 8 -10.64 -11.52 8.23
N ASN A 9 -10.59 -12.67 7.54
CA ASN A 9 -11.15 -13.94 8.02
C ASN A 9 -10.08 -14.93 8.54
N ASP A 10 -8.79 -14.56 8.61
CA ASP A 10 -7.72 -15.46 9.08
C ASP A 10 -7.90 -15.80 10.58
N PRO A 11 -8.10 -17.09 10.94
CA PRO A 11 -8.36 -17.52 12.31
C PRO A 11 -7.16 -17.37 13.27
N ASN A 12 -5.94 -17.17 12.77
CA ASN A 12 -4.78 -16.84 13.60
C ASN A 12 -4.80 -15.39 14.10
N PHE A 13 -5.66 -14.55 13.52
CA PHE A 13 -5.76 -13.12 13.80
C PHE A 13 -7.16 -12.79 14.34
N LYS A 14 -7.34 -13.12 15.61
CA LYS A 14 -8.61 -13.11 16.36
C LYS A 14 -9.05 -11.72 16.86
N THR A 15 -8.81 -10.64 16.13
CA THR A 15 -9.11 -9.29 16.63
C THR A 15 -10.16 -8.58 15.80
N ASP A 16 -11.22 -8.10 16.46
CA ASP A 16 -12.17 -7.10 15.94
C ASP A 16 -11.50 -5.72 15.69
N ILE A 17 -10.17 -5.64 15.81
CA ILE A 17 -9.35 -4.44 15.78
C ILE A 17 -8.26 -4.64 14.72
N VAL A 18 -8.29 -3.77 13.71
CA VAL A 18 -7.25 -3.63 12.68
C VAL A 18 -6.20 -2.64 13.23
N ASP A 19 -5.03 -3.14 13.62
CA ASP A 19 -3.93 -2.32 14.15
C ASP A 19 -2.92 -1.89 13.06
N ASP A 20 -1.98 -1.03 13.43
CA ASP A 20 -0.96 -0.51 12.52
C ASP A 20 -0.01 -1.60 12.02
N LYS A 21 0.35 -2.53 12.90
CA LYS A 21 1.21 -3.65 12.59
C LYS A 21 0.62 -4.50 11.47
N TYR A 22 -0.67 -4.85 11.57
CA TYR A 22 -1.39 -5.61 10.55
C TYR A 22 -1.41 -4.88 9.21
N MET A 23 -1.74 -3.59 9.20
CA MET A 23 -1.80 -2.82 7.95
C MET A 23 -0.44 -2.68 7.28
N ASN A 24 0.64 -2.53 8.08
CA ASN A 24 2.00 -2.47 7.58
C ASN A 24 2.46 -3.82 7.01
N GLU A 25 2.15 -4.94 7.68
CA GLU A 25 2.46 -6.29 7.18
C GLU A 25 1.73 -6.56 5.87
N LEU A 26 0.42 -6.28 5.79
CA LEU A 26 -0.37 -6.43 4.57
C LEU A 26 0.18 -5.59 3.41
N PHE A 27 0.50 -4.31 3.68
CA PHE A 27 1.06 -3.41 2.68
C PHE A 27 2.40 -3.91 2.15
N GLY A 28 3.29 -4.35 3.05
CA GLY A 28 4.59 -4.91 2.67
C GLY A 28 4.46 -6.15 1.79
N GLN A 29 3.58 -7.08 2.14
CA GLN A 29 3.36 -8.32 1.37
C GLN A 29 2.79 -8.03 -0.03
N LEU A 30 1.76 -7.19 -0.11
CA LEU A 30 1.14 -6.82 -1.38
C LEU A 30 2.13 -6.09 -2.29
N TYR A 31 2.95 -5.21 -1.70
CA TYR A 31 3.98 -4.49 -2.41
C TYR A 31 5.01 -5.45 -3.04
N LEU A 32 5.57 -6.38 -2.25
CA LEU A 32 6.54 -7.36 -2.73
C LEU A 32 5.95 -8.28 -3.80
N LEU A 33 4.69 -8.68 -3.67
CA LEU A 33 3.97 -9.50 -4.65
C LEU A 33 3.88 -8.78 -6.01
N VAL A 34 3.56 -7.48 -6.02
CA VAL A 34 3.49 -6.68 -7.25
C VAL A 34 4.86 -6.65 -7.96
N PHE A 35 5.97 -6.47 -7.23
CA PHE A 35 7.30 -6.47 -7.84
C PHE A 35 7.72 -7.84 -8.37
N ALA A 36 7.48 -8.89 -7.60
CA ALA A 36 7.70 -10.26 -8.05
C ALA A 36 6.91 -10.54 -9.35
N SER A 37 5.65 -10.11 -9.40
CA SER A 37 4.79 -10.28 -10.58
C SER A 37 5.30 -9.51 -11.80
N ILE A 38 5.74 -8.26 -11.63
CA ILE A 38 6.32 -7.46 -12.72
C ILE A 38 7.63 -8.09 -13.23
N ASN A 39 8.51 -8.51 -12.32
CA ASN A 39 9.76 -9.17 -12.68
C ASN A 39 9.49 -10.49 -13.41
N TYR A 40 8.46 -11.23 -13.02
CA TYR A 40 8.09 -12.50 -13.65
C TYR A 40 7.53 -12.24 -15.06
N ALA A 41 6.55 -11.34 -15.18
CA ALA A 41 5.94 -10.98 -16.46
C ALA A 41 6.95 -10.39 -17.46
N GLY A 42 8.00 -9.72 -16.96
CA GLY A 42 9.06 -9.14 -17.80
C GLY A 42 10.15 -10.12 -18.27
N ARG A 43 10.10 -11.39 -17.85
CA ARG A 43 11.16 -12.39 -18.08
C ARG A 43 10.59 -13.69 -18.65
N PRO A 44 10.12 -13.69 -19.91
CA PRO A 44 9.54 -14.87 -20.54
C PRO A 44 10.49 -16.07 -20.59
N GLU A 45 11.81 -15.83 -20.56
CA GLU A 45 12.84 -16.86 -20.47
C GLU A 45 12.77 -17.71 -19.19
N LEU A 46 12.08 -17.24 -18.14
CA LEU A 46 11.93 -17.95 -16.86
C LEU A 46 10.56 -18.63 -16.69
N TRP A 47 9.61 -18.38 -17.60
CA TRP A 47 8.22 -18.82 -17.42
C TRP A 47 8.08 -20.33 -17.36
N ASP A 48 8.61 -21.04 -18.37
CA ASP A 48 8.48 -22.49 -18.46
C ASP A 48 9.12 -23.16 -17.25
N GLU A 49 10.32 -22.71 -16.86
CA GLU A 49 11.09 -23.31 -15.78
C GLU A 49 10.38 -23.21 -14.41
N ILE A 50 9.81 -22.04 -14.12
CA ILE A 50 9.08 -21.78 -12.88
C ILE A 50 7.71 -22.46 -12.93
N TYR A 51 7.00 -22.37 -14.06
CA TYR A 51 5.68 -23.00 -14.23
C TYR A 51 5.73 -24.51 -14.07
N GLU A 52 6.74 -25.18 -14.64
CA GLU A 52 6.93 -26.63 -14.49
C GLU A 52 7.13 -27.05 -13.03
N GLU A 53 7.87 -26.26 -12.23
CA GLU A 53 8.02 -26.51 -10.79
C GLU A 53 6.67 -26.41 -10.09
N GLN A 54 5.90 -25.35 -10.35
CA GLN A 54 4.61 -25.14 -9.71
C GLN A 54 3.59 -26.22 -10.13
N LEU A 55 3.57 -26.60 -11.40
CA LEU A 55 2.67 -27.62 -11.92
C LEU A 55 2.97 -29.00 -11.31
N LYS A 56 4.26 -29.33 -11.15
CA LYS A 56 4.67 -30.57 -10.49
C LYS A 56 4.17 -30.62 -9.05
N ILE A 57 4.42 -29.56 -8.28
CA ILE A 57 4.00 -29.49 -6.87
C ILE A 57 2.48 -29.53 -6.75
N HIS A 58 1.76 -28.79 -7.59
CA HIS A 58 0.30 -28.79 -7.62
C HIS A 58 -0.29 -30.19 -7.85
N ASN A 59 0.30 -30.96 -8.78
CA ASN A 59 -0.14 -32.33 -9.05
C ASN A 59 0.21 -33.29 -7.90
N GLU A 60 1.32 -33.07 -7.19
CA GLU A 60 1.70 -33.87 -6.01
C GLU A 60 0.83 -33.57 -4.79
N SER A 61 0.32 -32.33 -4.68
CA SER A 61 -0.46 -31.86 -3.53
C SER A 61 -1.98 -31.92 -3.75
N ASP A 62 -2.46 -32.53 -4.85
CA ASP A 62 -3.86 -32.49 -5.29
C ASP A 62 -4.47 -31.07 -5.29
N GLY A 63 -3.63 -30.07 -5.56
CA GLY A 63 -3.99 -28.64 -5.57
C GLY A 63 -4.15 -27.98 -4.20
N ILE A 64 -4.00 -28.70 -3.08
CA ILE A 64 -4.04 -28.13 -1.73
C ILE A 64 -2.61 -28.07 -1.17
N LEU A 65 -2.04 -26.87 -1.14
CA LEU A 65 -0.65 -26.67 -0.72
C LEU A 65 -0.49 -26.78 0.80
N THR A 66 0.48 -27.59 1.23
CA THR A 66 0.95 -27.64 2.62
C THR A 66 2.26 -26.85 2.79
N MET A 67 2.71 -26.62 4.04
CA MET A 67 4.00 -25.99 4.30
C MET A 67 5.17 -26.82 3.74
N ASP A 68 5.06 -28.14 3.71
CA ASP A 68 6.08 -29.02 3.14
C ASP A 68 6.13 -28.88 1.61
N ASP A 69 5.00 -28.57 0.96
CA ASP A 69 4.95 -28.31 -0.49
C ASP A 69 5.55 -26.95 -0.84
N ILE A 70 5.32 -25.93 -0.02
CA ILE A 70 5.94 -24.60 -0.18
C ILE A 70 7.47 -24.71 -0.10
N GLN A 71 8.00 -25.54 0.79
CA GLN A 71 9.46 -25.75 0.90
C GLN A 71 10.07 -26.39 -0.36
N LYS A 72 9.27 -27.02 -1.23
CA LYS A 72 9.74 -27.58 -2.50
C LYS A 72 9.84 -26.55 -3.63
N MET A 73 9.32 -25.33 -3.45
CA MET A 73 9.30 -24.27 -4.47
C MET A 73 10.65 -23.54 -4.60
N VAL A 74 11.72 -24.30 -4.85
CA VAL A 74 13.11 -23.81 -4.79
C VAL A 74 13.41 -22.79 -5.88
N LYS A 75 12.92 -22.99 -7.10
CA LYS A 75 13.15 -22.06 -8.21
C LYS A 75 12.34 -20.78 -8.01
N LEU A 76 11.10 -20.89 -7.56
CA LEU A 76 10.29 -19.73 -7.20
C LEU A 76 10.95 -18.92 -6.07
N ASP A 77 11.48 -19.57 -5.03
CA ASP A 77 12.20 -18.89 -3.94
C ASP A 77 13.46 -18.16 -4.45
N CYS A 78 14.26 -18.82 -5.29
CA CYS A 78 15.40 -18.19 -5.96
C CYS A 78 14.98 -16.97 -6.80
N PHE A 79 13.89 -17.08 -7.55
CA PHE A 79 13.34 -16.00 -8.35
C PHE A 79 12.88 -14.82 -7.48
N LEU A 80 12.18 -15.08 -6.37
CA LEU A 80 11.75 -14.06 -5.42
C LEU A 80 12.95 -13.33 -4.81
N ARG A 81 13.95 -14.09 -4.35
CA ARG A 81 15.20 -13.52 -3.80
C ARG A 81 15.89 -12.60 -4.80
N GLU A 82 15.99 -13.01 -6.06
CA GLU A 82 16.63 -12.21 -7.10
C GLU A 82 15.79 -10.99 -7.50
N SER A 83 14.46 -11.14 -7.54
CA SER A 83 13.53 -10.02 -7.73
C SER A 83 13.71 -8.97 -6.64
N PHE A 84 13.79 -9.38 -5.38
CA PHE A 84 14.04 -8.47 -4.25
C PHE A 84 15.41 -7.81 -4.35
N ARG A 85 16.45 -8.54 -4.77
CA ARG A 85 17.79 -7.97 -4.99
C ARG A 85 17.78 -6.87 -6.06
N TYR A 86 17.10 -7.09 -7.19
CA TYR A 86 16.95 -6.09 -8.25
C TYR A 86 16.07 -4.89 -7.85
N SER A 87 15.19 -5.10 -6.89
CA SER A 87 14.30 -4.08 -6.32
C SER A 87 14.87 -3.41 -5.06
N ALA A 88 16.10 -3.71 -4.66
CA ALA A 88 16.69 -3.22 -3.40
C ALA A 88 16.88 -1.68 -3.34
N ASP A 89 16.93 -0.99 -4.48
CA ASP A 89 17.08 0.47 -4.55
C ASP A 89 15.80 1.24 -4.17
N ILE A 90 14.70 0.53 -3.93
CA ILE A 90 13.38 1.10 -3.71
C ILE A 90 13.17 1.56 -2.27
N ASP A 91 13.93 1.01 -1.32
CA ASP A 91 13.90 1.36 0.11
C ASP A 91 15.08 2.28 0.49
N ARG A 92 15.61 3.04 -0.48
CA ARG A 92 16.56 4.09 -0.13
C ARG A 92 15.85 5.12 0.73
N ASP A 93 16.29 5.20 1.97
CA ASP A 93 15.98 6.31 2.86
C ASP A 93 16.52 7.62 2.27
N VAL A 94 15.64 8.30 1.52
CA VAL A 94 15.86 9.69 1.14
C VAL A 94 15.17 10.54 2.20
N PHE A 95 15.96 11.24 3.01
CA PHE A 95 15.42 12.24 3.93
C PHE A 95 14.84 13.40 3.13
N ILE A 96 13.53 13.36 2.90
CA ILE A 96 12.77 14.46 2.33
C ILE A 96 12.07 15.16 3.50
N MET A 97 12.32 16.46 3.65
CA MET A 97 11.59 17.31 4.60
C MET A 97 10.15 17.55 4.12
N GLN A 98 9.33 16.49 4.10
CA GLN A 98 7.96 16.54 3.56
C GLN A 98 7.07 17.51 4.34
N LYS A 99 7.34 17.74 5.63
CA LYS A 99 6.60 18.73 6.43
C LYS A 99 6.74 20.14 5.86
N ASP A 100 7.93 20.52 5.39
CA ASP A 100 8.18 21.87 4.90
C ASP A 100 7.41 22.16 3.61
N THR A 101 7.14 21.14 2.80
CA THR A 101 6.30 21.26 1.60
C THR A 101 4.82 21.11 1.94
N ALA A 102 4.44 20.11 2.74
CA ALA A 102 3.06 19.78 3.08
C ALA A 102 2.35 20.88 3.90
N PHE A 103 3.10 21.64 4.70
CA PHE A 103 2.59 22.76 5.50
C PHE A 103 3.08 24.12 4.99
N SER A 104 3.58 24.20 3.76
CA SER A 104 4.04 25.46 3.20
C SER A 104 2.87 26.38 2.87
N ASN A 105 2.84 27.57 3.45
CA ASN A 105 1.90 28.63 3.04
C ASN A 105 2.07 29.01 1.56
N LYS A 106 3.26 28.78 0.98
CA LYS A 106 3.51 28.97 -0.46
C LYS A 106 2.64 28.06 -1.33
N PHE A 107 2.38 26.84 -0.89
CA PHE A 107 1.60 25.86 -1.64
C PHE A 107 0.13 25.82 -1.20
N TYR A 108 -0.15 26.04 0.09
CA TYR A 108 -1.46 25.81 0.68
C TYR A 108 -2.13 27.05 1.28
N GLY A 109 -1.49 28.22 1.22
CA GLY A 109 -2.00 29.47 1.77
C GLY A 109 -1.99 29.51 3.30
N GLU A 110 -2.72 30.45 3.89
CA GLU A 110 -2.77 30.66 5.35
C GLU A 110 -3.38 29.46 6.10
N THR A 111 -4.22 28.67 5.43
CA THR A 111 -4.86 27.48 6.01
C THR A 111 -4.02 26.21 5.84
N ALA A 112 -2.70 26.31 5.61
CA ALA A 112 -1.83 25.15 5.35
C ALA A 112 -1.87 24.08 6.46
N HIS A 113 -2.12 24.48 7.70
CA HIS A 113 -2.23 23.59 8.86
C HIS A 113 -3.65 23.04 9.10
N GLU A 114 -4.62 23.40 8.25
CA GLU A 114 -6.00 22.93 8.36
C GLU A 114 -6.29 21.81 7.36
N PHE A 115 -6.89 20.72 7.87
CA PHE A 115 -7.33 19.60 7.03
C PHE A 115 -8.56 19.97 6.21
N GLN A 116 -8.34 20.35 4.94
CA GLN A 116 -9.39 20.79 4.03
C GLN A 116 -9.36 20.02 2.71
N PRO A 117 -10.02 18.85 2.56
CA PRO A 117 -9.95 18.03 1.35
C PRO A 117 -10.37 18.78 0.06
N LYS A 118 -11.33 19.70 0.18
CA LYS A 118 -11.85 20.48 -0.96
C LYS A 118 -10.82 21.42 -1.59
N ARG A 119 -9.70 21.73 -0.91
CA ARG A 119 -8.65 22.61 -1.45
C ARG A 119 -8.04 22.11 -2.77
N HIS A 120 -8.16 20.81 -3.02
CA HIS A 120 -7.65 20.16 -4.23
C HIS A 120 -8.65 20.17 -5.39
N ILE A 121 -9.82 20.78 -5.22
CA ILE A 121 -10.85 20.95 -6.24
C ILE A 121 -10.88 22.43 -6.65
N ILE A 122 -10.61 22.70 -7.92
CA ILE A 122 -10.57 24.05 -8.49
C ILE A 122 -11.74 24.18 -9.48
N SER A 123 -12.63 25.14 -9.21
CA SER A 123 -13.71 25.50 -10.12
C SER A 123 -13.33 26.75 -10.90
N HIS A 124 -13.31 26.66 -12.21
CA HIS A 124 -13.04 27.78 -13.10
C HIS A 124 -14.32 28.53 -13.46
N SER A 125 -14.19 29.81 -13.81
CA SER A 125 -15.32 30.69 -14.17
C SER A 125 -16.14 30.19 -15.38
N ASN A 126 -15.57 29.34 -16.22
CA ASN A 126 -16.24 28.69 -17.34
C ASN A 126 -17.01 27.40 -16.95
N GLY A 127 -17.18 27.14 -15.66
CA GLY A 127 -17.86 25.94 -15.14
C GLY A 127 -17.01 24.68 -15.13
N LYS A 128 -15.76 24.72 -15.60
CA LYS A 128 -14.85 23.56 -15.58
C LYS A 128 -14.36 23.30 -14.16
N VAL A 129 -14.57 22.09 -13.66
CA VAL A 129 -14.01 21.62 -12.39
C VAL A 129 -12.79 20.75 -12.67
N VAL A 130 -11.65 21.10 -12.08
CA VAL A 130 -10.39 20.34 -12.15
C VAL A 130 -10.03 19.92 -10.74
N HIS A 131 -9.63 18.66 -10.55
CA HIS A 131 -9.10 18.20 -9.27
C HIS A 131 -7.64 17.78 -9.40
N SER A 132 -6.88 17.93 -8.32
CA SER A 132 -5.53 17.41 -8.21
C SER A 132 -5.58 16.02 -7.56
N PRO A 133 -5.37 14.92 -8.30
CA PRO A 133 -5.50 13.57 -7.74
C PRO A 133 -4.33 13.24 -6.81
N ALA A 134 -4.54 12.30 -5.88
CA ALA A 134 -3.49 11.81 -4.97
C ALA A 134 -2.29 11.15 -5.69
N THR A 135 -2.47 10.73 -6.95
CA THR A 135 -1.40 10.16 -7.79
C THR A 135 -0.52 11.23 -8.45
N LYS A 136 -0.87 12.51 -8.34
CA LYS A 136 -0.09 13.59 -8.93
C LYS A 136 1.15 13.85 -8.07
N VAL A 137 2.31 13.84 -8.71
CA VAL A 137 3.58 14.25 -8.10
C VAL A 137 3.87 15.69 -8.50
N ASP A 138 4.09 16.56 -7.52
CA ASP A 138 4.54 17.92 -7.74
C ASP A 138 5.31 18.44 -6.51
N ARG A 139 5.70 19.72 -6.52
CA ARG A 139 6.52 20.29 -5.43
C ARG A 139 5.77 20.46 -4.11
N SER A 140 4.44 20.42 -4.12
CA SER A 140 3.62 20.54 -2.92
C SER A 140 3.43 19.19 -2.22
N LEU A 141 3.36 18.10 -2.99
CA LEU A 141 3.11 16.76 -2.48
C LEU A 141 4.15 15.75 -3.01
N LEU A 142 5.01 15.28 -2.11
CA LEU A 142 6.15 14.40 -2.41
C LEU A 142 5.96 12.95 -1.91
N THR A 143 4.75 12.56 -1.52
CA THR A 143 4.44 11.21 -0.99
C THR A 143 4.88 10.08 -1.92
N PHE A 144 4.80 10.31 -3.24
CA PHE A 144 5.25 9.36 -4.27
C PHE A 144 6.57 9.79 -4.94
N GLY A 145 7.38 10.60 -4.26
CA GLY A 145 8.61 11.19 -4.82
C GLY A 145 8.33 12.23 -5.91
N GLY A 146 9.24 12.35 -6.87
CA GLY A 146 9.10 13.32 -7.97
C GLY A 146 10.08 13.10 -9.13
N GLY A 147 9.79 13.76 -10.25
CA GLY A 147 10.61 13.68 -11.47
C GLY A 147 10.66 12.28 -12.10
N LYS A 148 11.79 11.93 -12.70
CA LYS A 148 12.02 10.63 -13.36
C LYS A 148 12.01 9.42 -12.41
N HIS A 149 12.06 9.67 -11.10
CA HIS A 149 12.04 8.66 -10.04
C HIS A 149 10.74 8.69 -9.24
N ALA A 150 9.68 9.33 -9.75
CA ALA A 150 8.37 9.25 -9.14
C ALA A 150 7.91 7.78 -9.08
N CYS A 151 7.31 7.38 -7.96
CA CYS A 151 6.88 6.01 -7.72
C CYS A 151 5.99 5.51 -8.88
N PRO A 152 6.41 4.43 -9.59
CA PRO A 152 5.64 3.89 -10.71
C PRO A 152 4.33 3.24 -10.22
N GLY A 153 4.31 2.69 -9.00
CA GLY A 153 3.15 2.02 -8.39
C GLY A 153 2.06 2.96 -7.84
N ARG A 154 2.24 4.29 -7.87
CA ARG A 154 1.33 5.25 -7.22
C ARG A 154 -0.13 5.15 -7.68
N PHE A 155 -0.37 4.82 -8.95
CA PHE A 155 -1.73 4.68 -9.50
C PHE A 155 -2.43 3.46 -8.93
N PHE A 156 -1.71 2.34 -8.88
CA PHE A 156 -2.19 1.10 -8.30
C PHE A 156 -2.49 1.29 -6.82
N ALA A 157 -1.52 1.81 -6.05
CA ALA A 157 -1.69 2.08 -4.62
C ALA A 157 -2.90 2.99 -4.31
N VAL A 158 -3.05 4.10 -5.03
CA VAL A 158 -4.20 5.01 -4.82
C VAL A 158 -5.53 4.34 -5.19
N ASN A 159 -5.57 3.50 -6.23
CA ASN A 159 -6.79 2.79 -6.61
C ASN A 159 -7.17 1.73 -5.57
N GLU A 160 -6.21 0.95 -5.07
CA GLU A 160 -6.45 -0.02 -3.99
C GLU A 160 -6.96 0.67 -2.73
N ILE A 161 -6.30 1.75 -2.28
CA ILE A 161 -6.74 2.53 -1.11
C ILE A 161 -8.18 3.03 -1.30
N LYS A 162 -8.51 3.55 -2.48
CA LYS A 162 -9.88 4.01 -2.79
C LYS A 162 -10.89 2.87 -2.74
N MET A 163 -10.56 1.70 -3.30
CA MET A 163 -11.44 0.54 -3.30
C MET A 163 -11.66 0.00 -1.89
N CYS A 164 -10.58 -0.15 -1.10
CA CYS A 164 -10.65 -0.59 0.28
C CYS A 164 -11.49 0.39 1.12
N LEU A 165 -11.17 1.69 1.09
CA LEU A 165 -11.94 2.69 1.82
C LEU A 165 -13.41 2.74 1.37
N HIS A 166 -13.70 2.62 0.08
CA HIS A 166 -15.07 2.56 -0.42
C HIS A 166 -15.86 1.42 0.22
N LYS A 167 -15.29 0.20 0.22
CA LYS A 167 -15.93 -0.96 0.84
C LYS A 167 -16.08 -0.78 2.35
N MET A 168 -15.03 -0.32 3.03
CA MET A 168 -15.05 -0.12 4.49
C MET A 168 -16.09 0.92 4.89
N ILE A 169 -16.16 2.07 4.21
CA ILE A 169 -17.11 3.15 4.50
C ILE A 169 -18.56 2.71 4.27
N LEU A 170 -18.82 1.89 3.24
CA LEU A 170 -20.18 1.43 2.94
C LEU A 170 -20.65 0.29 3.85
N LYS A 171 -19.71 -0.50 4.38
CA LYS A 171 -20.02 -1.67 5.20
C LYS A 171 -19.98 -1.38 6.70
N TYR A 172 -19.10 -0.49 7.14
CA TYR A 172 -18.85 -0.24 8.56
C TYR A 172 -19.00 1.23 8.92
N HIS A 173 -19.52 1.49 10.11
CA HIS A 173 -19.35 2.74 10.82
C HIS A 173 -18.00 2.72 11.55
N ILE A 174 -17.03 3.45 11.01
CA ILE A 174 -15.63 3.45 11.46
C ILE A 174 -15.41 4.60 12.44
N ARG A 175 -14.94 4.30 13.65
CA ARG A 175 -14.58 5.31 14.65
C ARG A 175 -13.32 4.94 15.43
N THR A 176 -12.68 5.92 16.05
CA THR A 176 -11.66 5.65 17.08
C THR A 176 -12.35 5.40 18.42
N GLU A 177 -11.70 4.66 19.32
CA GLU A 177 -12.23 4.41 20.67
C GLU A 177 -12.54 5.71 21.43
N SER A 178 -11.66 6.71 21.27
CA SER A 178 -11.76 8.02 21.92
C SER A 178 -12.67 9.01 21.19
N GLY A 179 -13.11 8.70 19.97
CA GLY A 179 -13.78 9.64 19.06
C GLY A 179 -12.91 10.80 18.58
N LYS A 180 -11.60 10.78 18.88
CA LYS A 180 -10.62 11.79 18.48
C LYS A 180 -9.52 11.15 17.63
N ILE A 181 -8.81 11.98 16.88
CA ILE A 181 -7.58 11.57 16.19
C ILE A 181 -6.47 11.59 17.22
N ASP A 182 -5.93 10.41 17.54
CA ASP A 182 -4.79 10.30 18.44
C ASP A 182 -3.50 10.82 17.77
N PRO A 183 -2.55 11.35 18.56
CA PRO A 183 -1.33 11.92 18.01
C PRO A 183 -0.49 10.86 17.30
N ILE A 184 0.05 11.24 16.14
CA ILE A 184 1.01 10.46 15.37
C ILE A 184 2.25 10.19 16.24
N ILE A 185 2.77 8.96 16.18
CA ILE A 185 3.99 8.58 16.89
C ILE A 185 5.19 8.99 16.03
N VAL A 186 6.08 9.82 16.57
CA VAL A 186 7.33 10.21 15.90
C VAL A 186 8.47 9.37 16.47
N LYS A 187 9.03 8.49 15.65
CA LYS A 187 10.19 7.66 16.03
C LYS A 187 11.34 7.95 15.08
N SER A 188 12.36 8.66 15.57
CA SER A 188 13.45 9.17 14.74
C SER A 188 12.91 9.98 13.56
N SER A 189 13.23 9.61 12.33
CA SER A 189 12.76 10.21 11.08
C SER A 189 11.44 9.64 10.55
N MET A 190 10.82 8.67 11.25
CA MET A 190 9.60 8.02 10.81
C MET A 190 8.37 8.55 11.55
N LEU A 191 7.29 8.75 10.80
CA LEU A 191 5.95 8.99 11.33
C LEU A 191 5.20 7.66 11.30
N LEU A 192 4.80 7.17 12.47
CA LEU A 192 4.03 5.95 12.62
C LEU A 192 2.58 6.31 12.98
N PRO A 193 1.60 5.55 12.47
CA PRO A 193 0.22 5.71 12.90
C PRO A 193 0.10 5.57 14.44
N PRO A 194 -0.95 6.14 15.05
CA PRO A 194 -1.22 5.94 16.46
C PRO A 194 -1.47 4.46 16.77
N ASN A 195 -1.13 4.04 17.99
CA ASN A 195 -1.40 2.67 18.46
C ASN A 195 -2.89 2.41 18.77
N SER A 196 -3.75 3.42 18.64
CA SER A 196 -5.16 3.25 18.91
C SER A 196 -5.83 2.46 17.79
N GLY A 197 -6.62 1.46 18.20
CA GLY A 197 -7.40 0.64 17.29
C GLY A 197 -8.54 1.42 16.63
N LEU A 198 -8.92 0.95 15.45
CA LEU A 198 -10.19 1.32 14.82
C LEU A 198 -11.30 0.41 15.32
N VAL A 199 -12.44 0.98 15.69
CA VAL A 199 -13.68 0.26 15.99
C VAL A 199 -14.52 0.22 14.71
N LEU A 200 -14.86 -0.98 14.26
CA LEU A 200 -15.68 -1.23 13.07
C LEU A 200 -17.04 -1.79 13.50
N GLU A 201 -18.10 -0.98 13.36
CA GLU A 201 -19.48 -1.38 13.69
C GLU A 201 -20.25 -1.63 12.39
N ASN A 202 -20.98 -2.75 12.29
CA ASN A 202 -21.88 -3.06 11.17
C ASN A 202 -23.28 -2.45 11.38
#